data_AF-A0A3S2PMK5-F1
#
_entry.id   AF-A0A3S2PMK5-F1
#
_cell.length_a   1.000
_cell.length_b   1.000
_cell.length_c   1.000
_cell.angle_alpha   90.00
_cell.angle_beta   90.00
_cell.angle_gamma   90.00
#
_symmetry.space_group_name_H-M   'P 1'
#
loop_
_entity.id
_entity.type
_entity.pdbx_description
1 polymer ?
#
loop_
_entity_poly.entity_id
_entity_poly.type
_entity_poly.pdbx_seq_one_letter_code
_entity_poly.pdbx_strand_id
1 'polypeptide(L)'
;MRMETLSRSEILQELKSRTLSLAANNNRGFKQEFRELGEVGKDLPTKAGTAEANKEKNRYPFILPYDYSRVRLSVLNQDPVSDYINANFVPGGGSERDFICTQGPLQNTLPDFWRMVWEQNVRIIVMVTSLKQKHTIMCEKYWPLESGTMYCGSIQVTTVTRKQVTDFFVTTINLQQRGNPTDRIITHYYYPTWPDQGVPDPSSLCVFTEHVRQHLEAIPRLGPAVVHCSAGVGRSGTFVTLLWLMQLCMRGIKPNIKGAVEDLRLHRMYMVQTLDQYILIYHCLLHWLSGGDIGSRSQSQGANLNTNQQANVSSSGRGDKAGRRRRSSQQQKPPTPQSENSVQQILKPGNLLRRLLPSLSNVKTSNSS
;
A
#
# COMPACT_ATOMS: atom_id res chain seq x y z
N MET A 1 -3.92 -7.84 -29.30
CA MET A 1 -4.10 -9.18 -28.71
C MET A 1 -5.13 -9.04 -27.61
N ARG A 2 -6.35 -9.59 -27.75
CA ARG A 2 -7.31 -9.63 -26.63
C ARG A 2 -6.73 -10.60 -25.60
N MET A 3 -6.57 -10.17 -24.35
CA MET A 3 -6.22 -11.11 -23.28
C MET A 3 -7.40 -12.05 -23.08
N GLU A 4 -7.12 -13.34 -23.09
CA GLU A 4 -8.08 -14.38 -22.74
C GLU A 4 -8.33 -14.30 -21.24
N THR A 5 -9.56 -13.95 -20.87
CA THR A 5 -10.00 -13.89 -19.47
C THR A 5 -10.50 -15.27 -19.07
N LEU A 6 -9.93 -15.83 -18.00
CA LEU A 6 -10.32 -17.12 -17.45
C LEU A 6 -11.43 -16.96 -16.42
N SER A 7 -12.31 -17.95 -16.35
CA SER A 7 -13.28 -18.09 -15.26
C SER A 7 -12.59 -18.39 -13.93
N ARG A 8 -13.27 -18.10 -12.82
CA ARG A 8 -12.77 -18.40 -11.47
C ARG A 8 -12.44 -19.89 -11.30
N SER A 9 -13.25 -20.78 -11.87
CA SER A 9 -13.06 -22.23 -11.83
C SER A 9 -11.81 -22.68 -12.59
N GLU A 10 -11.54 -22.10 -13.76
CA GLU A 10 -10.34 -22.41 -14.55
C GLU A 10 -9.07 -21.97 -13.79
N ILE A 11 -9.06 -20.74 -13.26
CA ILE A 11 -7.94 -20.24 -12.45
C ILE A 11 -7.71 -21.16 -11.24
N LEU A 12 -8.78 -21.59 -10.56
CA LEU A 12 -8.69 -22.50 -9.43
C LEU A 12 -8.09 -23.85 -9.81
N GLN A 13 -8.54 -24.46 -10.90
CA GLN A 13 -8.04 -25.77 -11.35
C GLN A 13 -6.55 -25.71 -11.72
N GLU A 14 -6.13 -24.67 -12.45
CA GLU A 14 -4.73 -24.47 -12.81
C GLU A 14 -3.86 -24.24 -11.58
N LEU A 15 -4.29 -23.38 -10.65
CA LEU A 15 -3.55 -23.11 -9.43
C LEU A 15 -3.45 -24.35 -8.54
N LYS A 16 -4.50 -25.19 -8.47
CA LYS A 16 -4.47 -26.48 -7.77
C LYS A 16 -3.41 -27.40 -8.37
N SER A 17 -3.43 -27.59 -9.69
CA SER A 17 -2.46 -28.41 -10.41
C SER A 17 -1.02 -27.93 -10.17
N ARG A 18 -0.78 -26.61 -10.29
CA ARG A 18 0.53 -26.01 -10.02
C ARG A 18 0.98 -26.24 -8.58
N THR A 19 0.10 -26.04 -7.61
CA THR A 19 0.41 -26.20 -6.18
C THR A 19 0.81 -27.64 -5.87
N LEU A 20 0.06 -28.64 -6.38
CA LEU A 20 0.40 -30.05 -6.21
C LEU A 20 1.76 -30.40 -6.80
N SER A 21 2.06 -29.89 -8.00
CA SER A 21 3.36 -30.09 -8.64
C SER A 21 4.52 -29.50 -7.83
N LEU A 22 4.35 -28.29 -7.28
CA LEU A 22 5.38 -27.63 -6.47
C LEU A 22 5.57 -28.27 -5.08
N ALA A 23 4.49 -28.80 -4.50
CA ALA A 23 4.49 -29.46 -3.20
C ALA A 23 5.12 -30.87 -3.23
N ALA A 24 5.15 -31.50 -4.41
CA ALA A 24 5.72 -32.83 -4.59
C ALA A 24 7.17 -32.93 -4.07
N ASN A 25 7.56 -34.14 -3.65
CA ASN A 25 8.90 -34.45 -3.15
C ASN A 25 9.35 -33.51 -2.02
N ASN A 26 8.51 -33.37 -0.97
CA ASN A 26 8.78 -32.53 0.19
C ASN A 26 9.02 -31.05 -0.21
N ASN A 27 8.06 -30.45 -0.93
CA ASN A 27 8.08 -29.06 -1.39
C ASN A 27 9.30 -28.71 -2.26
N ARG A 28 9.83 -29.66 -3.05
CA ARG A 28 11.04 -29.44 -3.86
C ARG A 28 10.85 -28.29 -4.86
N GLY A 29 9.69 -28.21 -5.50
CA GLY A 29 9.38 -27.14 -6.46
C GLY A 29 9.33 -25.78 -5.78
N PHE A 30 8.63 -25.66 -4.65
CA PHE A 30 8.59 -24.41 -3.87
C PHE A 30 9.98 -23.97 -3.41
N LYS A 31 10.78 -24.90 -2.89
CA LYS A 31 12.17 -24.63 -2.46
C LYS A 31 13.04 -24.12 -3.60
N GLN A 32 12.87 -24.67 -4.80
CA GLN A 32 13.62 -24.26 -5.98
C GLN A 32 13.22 -22.85 -6.43
N GLU A 33 11.92 -22.60 -6.64
CA GLU A 33 11.44 -21.27 -7.05
C GLU A 33 11.84 -20.18 -6.05
N PHE A 34 11.68 -20.45 -4.76
CA PHE A 34 12.01 -19.48 -3.73
C PHE A 34 13.51 -19.19 -3.63
N ARG A 35 14.35 -20.19 -3.90
CA ARG A 35 15.81 -20.01 -3.99
C ARG A 35 16.19 -19.08 -5.14
N GLU A 36 15.54 -19.22 -6.29
CA GLU A 36 15.79 -18.37 -7.46
C GLU A 36 15.44 -16.89 -7.19
N LEU A 37 14.42 -16.64 -6.37
CA LEU A 37 14.08 -15.28 -5.94
C LEU A 37 15.19 -14.66 -5.06
N GLY A 38 16.09 -15.48 -4.49
CA GLY A 38 17.16 -15.05 -3.60
C GLY A 38 18.10 -14.02 -4.21
N GLU A 39 18.31 -14.04 -5.53
CA GLU A 39 19.21 -13.09 -6.21
C GLU A 39 18.54 -11.79 -6.65
N VAL A 40 17.21 -11.70 -6.57
CA VAL A 40 16.45 -10.57 -7.13
C VAL A 40 16.71 -9.30 -6.33
N GLY A 41 17.20 -8.27 -7.01
CA GLY A 41 17.36 -6.91 -6.48
C GLY A 41 18.59 -6.70 -5.58
N LYS A 42 19.42 -7.72 -5.36
CA LYS A 42 20.60 -7.64 -4.46
C LYS A 42 21.58 -6.51 -4.81
N ASP A 43 21.76 -6.22 -6.09
CA ASP A 43 22.71 -5.22 -6.57
C ASP A 43 22.13 -3.80 -6.64
N LEU A 44 20.86 -3.61 -6.25
CA LEU A 44 20.21 -2.31 -6.34
C LEU A 44 20.71 -1.36 -5.24
N PRO A 45 21.03 -0.09 -5.56
CA PRO A 45 21.62 0.85 -4.60
C PRO A 45 20.72 1.18 -3.41
N THR A 46 21.32 1.30 -2.23
CA THR A 46 20.69 1.70 -0.95
C THR A 46 21.45 2.83 -0.25
N LYS A 47 22.05 3.75 -1.03
CA LYS A 47 22.94 4.81 -0.54
C LYS A 47 22.28 5.70 0.52
N ALA A 48 21.01 6.06 0.32
CA ALA A 48 20.30 6.90 1.28
C ALA A 48 20.10 6.19 2.63
N GLY A 49 19.82 4.88 2.62
CA GLY A 49 19.65 4.10 3.84
C GLY A 49 20.95 3.76 4.57
N THR A 50 22.07 3.71 3.84
CA THR A 50 23.41 3.46 4.40
C THR A 50 24.11 4.72 4.92
N ALA A 51 23.64 5.91 4.56
CA ALA A 51 24.19 7.17 5.01
C ALA A 51 24.17 7.29 6.55
N GLU A 52 25.27 7.80 7.13
CA GLU A 52 25.46 7.87 8.59
C GLU A 52 24.28 8.56 9.30
N ALA A 53 23.82 9.69 8.76
CA ALA A 53 22.72 10.47 9.31
C ALA A 53 21.36 9.74 9.34
N ASN A 54 21.21 8.63 8.61
CA ASN A 54 19.96 7.88 8.48
C ASN A 54 19.99 6.52 9.19
N LYS A 55 21.13 6.07 9.72
CA LYS A 55 21.26 4.75 10.36
C LYS A 55 20.27 4.56 11.50
N GLU A 56 20.15 5.54 12.38
CA GLU A 56 19.23 5.53 13.53
C GLU A 56 17.74 5.61 13.14
N LYS A 57 17.43 5.87 11.86
CA LYS A 57 16.07 5.84 11.33
C LYS A 57 15.68 4.45 10.81
N ASN A 58 16.60 3.48 10.79
CA ASN A 58 16.36 2.12 10.31
C ASN A 58 16.16 1.17 11.50
N ARG A 59 15.01 0.48 11.53
CA ARG A 59 14.74 -0.54 12.56
C ARG A 59 15.71 -1.72 12.48
N TYR A 60 16.13 -2.07 11.26
CA TYR A 60 17.10 -3.13 10.99
C TYR A 60 18.19 -2.60 10.07
N PRO A 61 19.48 -2.69 10.44
CA PRO A 61 20.59 -2.10 9.66
C PRO A 61 20.70 -2.61 8.22
N PHE A 62 20.24 -3.82 7.94
CA PHE A 62 20.35 -4.47 6.63
C PHE A 62 19.02 -4.53 5.86
N ILE A 63 17.96 -3.92 6.37
CA ILE A 63 16.68 -3.79 5.66
C ILE A 63 16.52 -2.33 5.25
N LEU A 64 17.08 -2.00 4.09
CA LEU A 64 17.20 -0.63 3.62
C LEU A 64 16.32 -0.41 2.38
N PRO A 65 15.82 0.82 2.15
CA PRO A 65 15.07 1.11 0.94
C PRO A 65 16.02 1.25 -0.26
N TYR A 66 15.63 0.71 -1.42
CA TYR A 66 16.34 1.02 -2.66
C TYR A 66 16.18 2.49 -3.04
N ASP A 67 17.24 3.13 -3.52
CA ASP A 67 17.28 4.57 -3.77
C ASP A 67 16.29 5.04 -4.84
N TYR A 68 16.02 4.18 -5.84
CA TYR A 68 15.21 4.54 -7.00
C TYR A 68 13.70 4.53 -6.70
N SER A 69 13.27 3.68 -5.77
CA SER A 69 11.86 3.51 -5.39
C SER A 69 11.55 4.07 -3.99
N ARG A 70 12.54 4.60 -3.26
CA ARG A 70 12.31 5.12 -1.90
C ARG A 70 11.30 6.27 -1.90
N VAL A 71 10.50 6.33 -0.85
CA VAL A 71 9.69 7.52 -0.57
C VAL A 71 10.63 8.63 -0.11
N ARG A 72 10.48 9.82 -0.71
CA ARG A 72 11.23 11.02 -0.34
C ARG A 72 10.28 12.00 0.30
N LEU A 73 10.56 12.39 1.53
CA LEU A 73 9.78 13.40 2.23
C LEU A 73 10.26 14.80 1.82
N SER A 74 9.41 15.80 2.03
CA SER A 74 9.82 17.20 1.86
C SER A 74 11.03 17.55 2.77
N VAL A 75 11.92 18.41 2.30
CA VAL A 75 13.08 18.84 3.11
C VAL A 75 12.62 19.85 4.16
N LEU A 76 12.93 19.58 5.43
CA LEU A 76 12.64 20.46 6.56
C LEU A 76 13.83 21.36 6.87
N ASN A 77 13.60 22.65 7.09
CA ASN A 77 14.61 23.61 7.57
C ASN A 77 15.93 23.60 6.77
N GLN A 78 15.87 23.30 5.47
CA GLN A 78 17.04 23.14 4.59
C GLN A 78 18.01 22.01 5.02
N ASP A 79 17.59 21.10 5.91
CA ASP A 79 18.34 19.92 6.30
C ASP A 79 18.22 18.82 5.24
N PRO A 80 19.25 18.57 4.41
CA PRO A 80 19.16 17.62 3.31
C PRO A 80 18.95 16.17 3.76
N VAL A 81 19.16 15.83 5.03
CA VAL A 81 18.96 14.46 5.55
C VAL A 81 17.54 14.23 6.10
N SER A 82 16.71 15.28 6.15
CA SER A 82 15.33 15.21 6.60
C SER A 82 14.36 14.59 5.58
N ASP A 83 14.82 14.33 4.35
CA ASP A 83 14.01 13.72 3.28
C ASP A 83 13.82 12.19 3.46
N TYR A 84 14.55 11.59 4.40
CA TYR A 84 14.67 10.15 4.53
C TYR A 84 13.59 9.53 5.43
N ILE A 85 12.97 8.48 4.90
CA ILE A 85 12.21 7.48 5.65
C ILE A 85 12.48 6.10 5.04
N ASN A 86 12.52 5.04 5.87
CA ASN A 86 12.70 3.67 5.38
C ASN A 86 11.39 3.13 4.77
N ALA A 87 11.11 3.55 3.55
CA ALA A 87 9.92 3.16 2.80
C ALA A 87 10.18 3.14 1.30
N ASN A 88 9.51 2.27 0.56
CA ASN A 88 9.54 2.22 -0.91
C ASN A 88 8.12 2.25 -1.48
N PHE A 89 7.96 2.90 -2.63
CA PHE A 89 6.81 2.67 -3.49
C PHE A 89 6.89 1.28 -4.11
N VAL A 90 5.74 0.61 -4.18
CA VAL A 90 5.63 -0.78 -4.62
C VAL A 90 4.39 -0.94 -5.53
N PRO A 91 4.49 -1.71 -6.63
CA PRO A 91 3.37 -1.94 -7.54
C PRO A 91 2.27 -2.81 -6.94
N GLY A 92 1.05 -2.64 -7.46
CA GLY A 92 -0.16 -3.33 -7.01
C GLY A 92 -1.16 -3.68 -8.12
N GLY A 93 -0.72 -3.63 -9.38
CA GLY A 93 -1.54 -3.96 -10.56
C GLY A 93 -2.36 -2.81 -11.15
N GLY A 94 -2.20 -1.58 -10.67
CA GLY A 94 -2.74 -0.36 -11.31
C GLY A 94 -1.66 0.68 -11.65
N SER A 95 -0.59 0.76 -10.85
CA SER A 95 0.55 1.65 -11.06
C SER A 95 1.80 1.14 -10.32
N GLU A 96 2.97 1.71 -10.60
CA GLU A 96 4.22 1.43 -9.84
C GLU A 96 4.19 1.98 -8.40
N ARG A 97 3.16 2.77 -8.05
CA ARG A 97 3.03 3.46 -6.76
C ARG A 97 1.67 3.19 -6.11
N ASP A 98 1.12 2.01 -6.30
CA ASP A 98 -0.15 1.61 -5.66
C ASP A 98 0.00 1.49 -4.14
N PHE A 99 1.19 1.06 -3.69
CA PHE A 99 1.50 0.86 -2.28
C PHE A 99 2.76 1.60 -1.86
N ILE A 100 2.84 1.90 -0.57
CA ILE A 100 4.07 2.21 0.14
C ILE A 100 4.33 1.07 1.13
N CYS A 101 5.42 0.34 0.96
CA CYS A 101 5.89 -0.62 1.95
C CYS A 101 6.96 0.03 2.83
N THR A 102 6.74 0.04 4.15
CA THR A 102 7.61 0.72 5.12
C THR A 102 7.84 -0.15 6.36
N GLN A 103 8.89 0.14 7.13
CA GLN A 103 9.11 -0.48 8.42
C GLN A 103 8.04 -0.05 9.45
N GLY A 104 7.87 -0.83 10.51
CA GLY A 104 7.15 -0.40 11.70
C GLY A 104 7.86 0.81 12.31
N PRO A 105 7.17 1.97 12.46
CA PRO A 105 7.81 3.19 12.94
C PRO A 105 8.57 2.99 14.25
N LEU A 106 9.70 3.69 14.38
CA LEU A 106 10.48 3.84 15.62
C LEU A 106 10.01 5.10 16.35
N GLN A 107 10.38 5.24 17.62
CA GLN A 107 9.97 6.38 18.44
C GLN A 107 10.45 7.71 17.82
N ASN A 108 11.69 7.74 17.33
CA ASN A 108 12.30 8.88 16.66
C ASN A 108 11.81 9.10 15.20
N THR A 109 11.11 8.13 14.60
CA THR A 109 10.58 8.24 13.22
C THR A 109 9.06 8.38 13.17
N LEU A 110 8.37 8.50 14.31
CA LEU A 110 6.92 8.73 14.35
C LEU A 110 6.50 9.99 13.58
N PRO A 111 7.19 11.15 13.72
CA PRO A 111 6.85 12.35 12.94
C PRO A 111 7.03 12.13 11.44
N ASP A 112 8.10 11.44 11.03
CA ASP A 112 8.37 11.14 9.61
C ASP A 112 7.30 10.21 9.01
N PHE A 113 6.85 9.20 9.76
CA PHE A 113 5.79 8.30 9.30
C PHE A 113 4.49 9.05 9.03
N TRP A 114 4.03 9.88 9.96
CA TRP A 114 2.78 10.63 9.73
C TRP A 114 2.94 11.72 8.68
N ARG A 115 4.12 12.33 8.58
CA ARG A 115 4.45 13.25 7.50
C ARG A 115 4.41 12.57 6.15
N MET A 116 4.90 11.33 6.03
CA MET A 116 4.76 10.51 4.83
C MET A 116 3.29 10.27 4.48
N VAL A 117 2.48 9.82 5.44
CA VAL A 117 1.04 9.58 5.26
C VAL A 117 0.33 10.84 4.74
N TRP A 118 0.69 12.00 5.30
CA TRP A 118 0.16 13.27 4.87
C TRP A 118 0.66 13.70 3.48
N GLU A 119 1.96 13.77 3.24
CA GLU A 119 2.52 14.23 1.96
C GLU A 119 2.06 13.35 0.78
N GLN A 120 1.91 12.05 1.02
CA GLN A 120 1.49 11.08 -0.02
C GLN A 120 -0.02 10.93 -0.15
N ASN A 121 -0.83 11.74 0.57
CA ASN A 121 -2.29 11.70 0.51
C ASN A 121 -2.89 10.29 0.76
N VAL A 122 -2.27 9.54 1.67
CA VAL A 122 -2.67 8.18 2.04
C VAL A 122 -4.07 8.21 2.65
N ARG A 123 -4.88 7.20 2.34
CA ARG A 123 -6.23 7.00 2.93
C ARG A 123 -6.38 5.67 3.66
N ILE A 124 -5.52 4.71 3.34
CA ILE A 124 -5.55 3.37 3.93
C ILE A 124 -4.16 3.04 4.45
N ILE A 125 -4.10 2.59 5.71
CA ILE A 125 -2.91 2.01 6.33
C ILE A 125 -3.22 0.57 6.71
N VAL A 126 -2.33 -0.35 6.37
CA VAL A 126 -2.42 -1.78 6.69
C VAL A 126 -1.23 -2.18 7.54
N MET A 127 -1.50 -2.57 8.78
CA MET A 127 -0.54 -3.04 9.76
C MET A 127 -0.71 -4.54 9.99
N VAL A 128 0.26 -5.34 9.55
CA VAL A 128 0.26 -6.82 9.65
C VAL A 128 1.32 -7.34 10.63
N THR A 129 1.39 -6.72 11.81
CA THR A 129 2.25 -7.15 12.92
C THR A 129 1.65 -6.71 14.24
N SER A 130 1.78 -7.49 15.30
CA SER A 130 1.54 -6.98 16.65
C SER A 130 2.56 -5.88 17.02
N LEU A 131 2.23 -5.04 18.00
CA LEU A 131 3.14 -4.02 18.54
C LEU A 131 4.38 -4.64 19.22
N LYS A 132 4.17 -5.74 19.93
CA LYS A 132 5.19 -6.47 20.69
C LYS A 132 5.06 -7.97 20.44
N GLN A 133 6.19 -8.65 20.40
CA GLN A 133 6.32 -10.09 20.26
C GLN A 133 7.28 -10.61 21.33
N LYS A 134 6.75 -11.36 22.29
CA LYS A 134 7.45 -11.73 23.54
C LYS A 134 8.02 -10.48 24.23
N HIS A 135 9.34 -10.29 24.21
CA HIS A 135 10.03 -9.15 24.80
C HIS A 135 10.46 -8.09 23.77
N THR A 136 10.30 -8.35 22.48
CA THR A 136 10.77 -7.49 21.39
C THR A 136 9.68 -6.55 20.91
N ILE A 137 9.97 -5.25 20.84
CA ILE A 137 9.10 -4.25 20.21
C ILE A 137 9.22 -4.40 18.70
N MET A 138 8.11 -4.76 18.06
CA MET A 138 8.04 -4.95 16.61
C MET A 138 7.63 -3.66 15.88
N CYS A 139 6.81 -2.84 16.53
CA CYS A 139 6.33 -1.58 15.99
C CYS A 139 5.97 -0.65 17.15
N GLU A 140 6.39 0.61 17.09
CA GLU A 140 5.90 1.59 18.05
C GLU A 140 4.41 1.85 17.86
N LYS A 141 3.75 2.20 18.95
CA LYS A 141 2.36 2.65 18.91
C LYS A 141 2.31 4.06 18.33
N TYR A 142 2.02 4.16 17.04
CA TYR A 142 1.95 5.42 16.31
C TYR A 142 0.55 6.03 16.23
N TRP A 143 -0.47 5.41 16.83
CA TRP A 143 -1.83 5.94 16.94
C TRP A 143 -2.45 5.59 18.32
N PRO A 144 -3.45 6.35 18.80
CA PRO A 144 -4.19 5.98 20.00
C PRO A 144 -5.01 4.69 19.76
N LEU A 145 -4.83 3.63 20.56
CA LEU A 145 -5.52 2.35 20.36
C LEU A 145 -7.04 2.44 20.60
N GLU A 146 -7.44 3.36 21.47
CA GLU A 146 -8.82 3.71 21.77
C GLU A 146 -9.07 5.18 21.38
N SER A 147 -10.29 5.66 21.60
CA SER A 147 -10.63 7.07 21.40
C SER A 147 -9.64 7.99 22.13
N GLY A 148 -9.04 8.91 21.38
CA GLY A 148 -8.04 9.81 21.91
C GLY A 148 -7.22 10.46 20.82
N THR A 149 -6.37 11.40 21.24
CA THR A 149 -5.54 12.21 20.34
C THR A 149 -4.08 12.12 20.76
N MET A 150 -3.18 11.97 19.79
CA MET A 150 -1.75 12.15 19.99
C MET A 150 -1.18 13.12 18.95
N TYR A 151 0.00 13.66 19.24
CA TYR A 151 0.70 14.60 18.37
C TYR A 151 2.02 13.98 17.92
N CYS A 152 2.25 13.98 16.61
CA CYS A 152 3.50 13.52 15.99
C CYS A 152 4.06 14.67 15.15
N GLY A 153 4.96 15.46 15.73
CA GLY A 153 5.41 16.71 15.11
C GLY A 153 4.25 17.69 14.92
N SER A 154 4.03 18.15 13.68
CA SER A 154 2.93 19.06 13.33
C SER A 154 1.59 18.36 13.05
N ILE A 155 1.53 17.03 13.14
CA ILE A 155 0.35 16.26 12.79
C ILE A 155 -0.34 15.77 14.06
N GLN A 156 -1.62 16.12 14.18
CA GLN A 156 -2.54 15.60 15.16
C GLN A 156 -3.18 14.32 14.60
N VAL A 157 -3.16 13.26 15.41
CA VAL A 157 -3.65 11.92 15.07
C VAL A 157 -4.73 11.56 16.08
N THR A 158 -5.98 11.58 15.64
CA THR A 158 -7.14 11.34 16.50
C THR A 158 -7.82 10.03 16.11
N THR A 159 -7.88 9.07 17.02
CA THR A 159 -8.70 7.86 16.83
C THR A 159 -10.16 8.20 17.09
N VAL A 160 -10.99 8.04 16.07
CA VAL A 160 -12.41 8.40 16.10
C VAL A 160 -13.27 7.18 16.44
N THR A 161 -13.07 6.08 15.73
CA THR A 161 -13.77 4.81 15.99
C THR A 161 -12.83 3.64 15.80
N ARG A 162 -13.08 2.55 16.52
CA ARG A 162 -12.40 1.27 16.36
C ARG A 162 -13.44 0.17 16.36
N LYS A 163 -13.35 -0.73 15.38
CA LYS A 163 -14.20 -1.92 15.25
C LYS A 163 -13.33 -3.15 15.16
N GLN A 164 -13.71 -4.22 15.86
CA GLN A 164 -13.10 -5.53 15.67
C GLN A 164 -13.90 -6.30 14.62
N VAL A 165 -13.21 -6.91 13.67
CA VAL A 165 -13.77 -7.81 12.66
C VAL A 165 -12.97 -9.10 12.74
N THR A 166 -13.59 -10.15 13.30
CA THR A 166 -12.92 -11.45 13.55
C THR A 166 -11.57 -11.27 14.25
N ASP A 167 -10.46 -11.42 13.51
CA ASP A 167 -9.08 -11.44 14.02
C ASP A 167 -8.32 -10.12 13.80
N PHE A 168 -8.99 -9.08 13.30
CA PHE A 168 -8.39 -7.79 13.00
C PHE A 168 -9.25 -6.62 13.48
N PHE A 169 -8.65 -5.43 13.48
CA PHE A 169 -9.32 -4.19 13.82
C PHE A 169 -9.34 -3.25 12.61
N VAL A 170 -10.43 -2.51 12.50
CA VAL A 170 -10.60 -1.40 11.56
C VAL A 170 -10.81 -0.13 12.38
N THR A 171 -9.86 0.78 12.30
CA THR A 171 -9.85 2.04 13.04
C THR A 171 -9.98 3.21 12.08
N THR A 172 -10.91 4.12 12.35
CA THR A 172 -11.01 5.41 11.66
C THR A 172 -10.19 6.44 12.41
N ILE A 173 -9.20 7.01 11.74
CA ILE A 173 -8.30 8.04 12.28
C ILE A 173 -8.57 9.35 11.54
N ASN A 174 -8.75 10.44 12.28
CA ASN A 174 -8.72 11.79 11.72
C ASN A 174 -7.31 12.37 11.85
N LEU A 175 -6.76 12.82 10.73
CA LEU A 175 -5.47 13.48 10.61
C LEU A 175 -5.67 14.98 10.37
N GLN A 176 -5.04 15.80 11.20
CA GLN A 176 -5.01 17.26 11.03
C GLN A 176 -3.57 17.75 11.06
N GLN A 177 -3.17 18.56 10.08
CA GLN A 177 -1.86 19.20 10.08
C GLN A 177 -2.00 20.64 10.59
N ARG A 178 -1.16 21.04 11.55
CA ARG A 178 -1.14 22.39 12.10
C ARG A 178 -1.01 23.43 10.97
N GLY A 179 -1.91 24.41 10.95
CA GLY A 179 -1.94 25.48 9.94
C GLY A 179 -2.58 25.07 8.61
N ASN A 180 -3.07 23.83 8.48
CA ASN A 180 -3.85 23.39 7.33
C ASN A 180 -5.33 23.26 7.73
N PRO A 181 -6.27 23.86 6.99
CA PRO A 181 -7.70 23.77 7.32
C PRO A 181 -8.33 22.44 6.91
N THR A 182 -7.61 21.57 6.20
CA THR A 182 -8.16 20.30 5.71
C THR A 182 -7.91 19.16 6.68
N ASP A 183 -8.96 18.42 6.98
CA ASP A 183 -8.89 17.17 7.71
C ASP A 183 -8.75 16.00 6.74
N ARG A 184 -8.14 14.90 7.21
CA ARG A 184 -8.02 13.68 6.43
C ARG A 184 -8.44 12.48 7.24
N ILE A 185 -9.46 11.79 6.76
CA ILE A 185 -9.84 10.49 7.28
C ILE A 185 -8.94 9.42 6.70
N ILE A 186 -8.37 8.62 7.60
CA ILE A 186 -7.56 7.45 7.33
C ILE A 186 -8.28 6.23 7.90
N THR A 187 -8.38 5.17 7.10
CA THR A 187 -8.80 3.86 7.61
C THR A 187 -7.56 3.02 7.87
N HIS A 188 -7.39 2.62 9.13
CA HIS A 188 -6.29 1.81 9.61
C HIS A 188 -6.78 0.38 9.84
N TYR A 189 -6.22 -0.55 9.07
CA TYR A 189 -6.43 -1.98 9.21
C TYR A 189 -5.29 -2.57 10.04
N TYR A 190 -5.64 -3.23 11.14
CA TYR A 190 -4.67 -3.82 12.06
C TYR A 190 -4.91 -5.32 12.23
N TYR A 191 -4.02 -6.14 11.69
CA TYR A 191 -4.01 -7.60 11.82
C TYR A 191 -2.90 -8.01 12.82
N PRO A 192 -3.20 -8.09 14.13
CA PRO A 192 -2.21 -8.37 15.17
C PRO A 192 -1.79 -9.84 15.27
N THR A 193 -2.60 -10.75 14.75
CA THR A 193 -2.52 -12.20 15.00
C THR A 193 -1.48 -12.92 14.15
N TRP A 194 -0.67 -12.21 13.35
CA TRP A 194 0.41 -12.85 12.59
C TRP A 194 1.53 -13.32 13.54
N PRO A 195 1.76 -14.65 13.64
CA PRO A 195 2.66 -15.21 14.64
C PRO A 195 4.14 -14.83 14.40
N ASP A 196 4.92 -14.81 15.48
CA ASP A 196 6.37 -14.59 15.48
C ASP A 196 7.09 -15.64 14.63
N GLN A 197 6.67 -16.90 14.77
CA GLN A 197 7.19 -18.06 14.08
C GLN A 197 6.07 -18.65 13.21
N GLY A 198 6.35 -18.81 11.91
CA GLY A 198 5.42 -19.36 10.94
C GLY A 198 4.49 -18.32 10.30
N VAL A 199 3.29 -18.78 9.94
CA VAL A 199 2.30 -18.05 9.13
C VAL A 199 0.92 -18.12 9.78
N PRO A 200 0.03 -17.12 9.56
CA PRO A 200 -1.33 -17.14 10.08
C PRO A 200 -2.17 -18.21 9.39
N ASP A 201 -3.35 -18.47 9.96
CA ASP A 201 -4.38 -19.26 9.30
C ASP A 201 -4.76 -18.64 7.94
N PRO A 202 -4.76 -19.43 6.83
CA PRO A 202 -5.08 -18.91 5.51
C PRO A 202 -6.47 -18.29 5.38
N SER A 203 -7.48 -18.82 6.09
CA SER A 203 -8.86 -18.29 6.04
C SER A 203 -8.93 -16.91 6.67
N SER A 204 -8.37 -16.76 7.87
CA SER A 204 -8.28 -15.48 8.58
C SER A 204 -7.59 -14.40 7.75
N LEU A 205 -6.45 -14.72 7.14
CA LEU A 205 -5.73 -13.77 6.28
C LEU A 205 -6.50 -13.44 5.00
N CYS A 206 -7.22 -14.41 4.41
CA CYS A 206 -8.08 -14.17 3.25
C CYS A 206 -9.24 -13.22 3.55
N VAL A 207 -9.92 -13.40 4.68
CA VAL A 207 -11.01 -12.49 5.11
C VAL A 207 -10.48 -11.07 5.31
N PHE A 208 -9.34 -10.93 6.00
CA PHE A 208 -8.68 -9.64 6.18
C PHE A 208 -8.34 -8.98 4.83
N THR A 209 -7.69 -9.74 3.94
CA THR A 209 -7.22 -9.21 2.65
C THR A 209 -8.38 -8.84 1.74
N GLU A 210 -9.46 -9.63 1.73
CA GLU A 210 -10.68 -9.31 0.99
C GLU A 210 -11.33 -8.01 1.49
N HIS A 211 -11.37 -7.80 2.80
CA HIS A 211 -11.93 -6.56 3.37
C HIS A 211 -11.14 -5.31 2.94
N VAL A 212 -9.80 -5.42 2.84
CA VAL A 212 -8.96 -4.33 2.31
C VAL A 212 -9.17 -4.17 0.80
N ARG A 213 -9.25 -5.28 0.05
CA ARG A 213 -9.48 -5.29 -1.40
C ARG A 213 -10.77 -4.58 -1.78
N GLN A 214 -11.88 -4.92 -1.13
CA GLN A 214 -13.18 -4.30 -1.36
C GLN A 214 -13.16 -2.81 -1.04
N HIS A 215 -12.47 -2.41 0.03
CA HIS A 215 -12.34 -0.99 0.37
C HIS A 215 -11.52 -0.23 -0.69
N LEU A 216 -10.39 -0.78 -1.14
CA LEU A 216 -9.59 -0.17 -2.22
C LEU A 216 -10.36 -0.01 -3.54
N GLU A 217 -11.31 -0.91 -3.82
CA GLU A 217 -12.19 -0.84 -4.98
C GLU A 217 -13.32 0.19 -4.81
N ALA A 218 -13.80 0.38 -3.57
CA ALA A 218 -14.92 1.26 -3.26
C ALA A 218 -14.55 2.76 -3.20
N ILE A 219 -13.27 3.11 -3.00
CA ILE A 219 -12.84 4.50 -2.87
C ILE A 219 -12.01 4.98 -4.07
N PRO A 220 -12.07 6.29 -4.41
CA PRO A 220 -11.15 6.86 -5.39
C PRO A 220 -9.69 6.68 -4.98
N ARG A 221 -8.84 6.36 -5.95
CA ARG A 221 -7.37 6.28 -5.75
C ARG A 221 -6.77 7.68 -5.64
N LEU A 222 -6.76 8.23 -4.42
CA LEU A 222 -6.21 9.56 -4.12
C LEU A 222 -4.71 9.56 -3.81
N GLY A 223 -4.15 8.40 -3.46
CA GLY A 223 -2.76 8.18 -3.09
C GLY A 223 -2.51 6.68 -2.83
N PRO A 224 -1.25 6.28 -2.58
CA PRO A 224 -0.92 4.90 -2.24
C PRO A 224 -1.57 4.46 -0.92
N ALA A 225 -1.81 3.15 -0.78
CA ALA A 225 -2.04 2.55 0.52
C ALA A 225 -0.71 2.24 1.20
N VAL A 226 -0.58 2.53 2.49
CA VAL A 226 0.60 2.17 3.27
C VAL A 226 0.43 0.75 3.80
N VAL A 227 1.44 -0.10 3.64
CA VAL A 227 1.48 -1.44 4.22
C VAL A 227 2.76 -1.60 5.02
N HIS A 228 2.67 -2.02 6.28
CA HIS A 228 3.86 -2.27 7.09
C HIS A 228 3.70 -3.46 8.04
N CYS A 229 4.85 -3.96 8.48
CA CYS A 229 4.97 -4.92 9.57
C CYS A 229 6.06 -4.42 10.53
N SER A 230 7.00 -5.27 10.94
CA SER A 230 8.20 -4.81 11.65
C SER A 230 9.25 -4.26 10.69
N ALA A 231 9.79 -5.10 9.80
CA ALA A 231 10.81 -4.69 8.82
C ALA A 231 10.20 -4.10 7.52
N GLY A 232 8.89 -4.31 7.29
CA GLY A 232 8.22 -3.88 6.06
C GLY A 232 8.55 -4.73 4.83
N VAL A 233 8.90 -6.01 5.01
CA VAL A 233 9.32 -6.90 3.90
C VAL A 233 8.57 -8.23 3.89
N GLY A 234 8.71 -9.08 4.92
CA GLY A 234 8.15 -10.43 4.93
C GLY A 234 6.62 -10.47 4.92
N ARG A 235 6.00 -10.16 6.07
CA ARG A 235 4.52 -10.10 6.21
C ARG A 235 3.88 -9.09 5.26
N SER A 236 4.49 -7.91 5.11
CA SER A 236 4.02 -6.86 4.19
C SER A 236 4.04 -7.32 2.73
N GLY A 237 5.14 -7.91 2.26
CA GLY A 237 5.22 -8.43 0.90
C GLY A 237 4.29 -9.60 0.67
N THR A 238 4.07 -10.44 1.68
CA THR A 238 3.10 -11.54 1.61
C THR A 238 1.69 -11.00 1.41
N PHE A 239 1.29 -10.02 2.23
CA PHE A 239 -0.01 -9.35 2.13
C PHE A 239 -0.18 -8.64 0.77
N VAL A 240 0.79 -7.83 0.35
CA VAL A 240 0.72 -7.09 -0.93
C VAL A 240 0.64 -8.04 -2.11
N THR A 241 1.43 -9.13 -2.11
CA THR A 241 1.36 -10.15 -3.16
C THR A 241 -0.03 -10.78 -3.22
N LEU A 242 -0.56 -11.23 -2.08
CA LEU A 242 -1.88 -11.85 -2.01
C LEU A 242 -2.97 -10.89 -2.53
N LEU A 243 -3.00 -9.66 -2.02
CA LEU A 243 -3.95 -8.62 -2.43
C LEU A 243 -3.88 -8.33 -3.93
N TRP A 244 -2.67 -8.17 -4.47
CA TRP A 244 -2.46 -7.94 -5.89
C TRP A 244 -3.01 -9.11 -6.72
N LEU A 245 -2.66 -10.35 -6.37
CA LEU A 245 -3.10 -11.52 -7.11
C LEU A 245 -4.61 -11.75 -7.01
N MET A 246 -5.25 -11.46 -5.87
CA MET A 246 -6.71 -11.48 -5.74
C MET A 246 -7.37 -10.49 -6.72
N GLN A 247 -6.83 -9.27 -6.87
CA GLN A 247 -7.34 -8.30 -7.85
C GLN A 247 -7.16 -8.78 -9.31
N LEU A 248 -6.06 -9.47 -9.62
CA LEU A 248 -5.87 -10.07 -10.95
C LEU A 248 -6.88 -11.18 -11.22
N CYS A 249 -7.05 -12.09 -10.26
CA CYS A 249 -8.04 -13.17 -10.35
C CYS A 249 -9.47 -12.64 -10.53
N MET A 250 -9.85 -11.55 -9.85
CA MET A 250 -11.16 -10.91 -10.04
C MET A 250 -11.39 -10.38 -11.47
N ARG A 251 -10.32 -10.07 -12.19
CA ARG A 251 -10.36 -9.63 -13.60
C ARG A 251 -10.23 -10.80 -14.59
N GLY A 252 -10.28 -12.04 -14.10
CA GLY A 252 -10.07 -13.24 -14.93
C GLY A 252 -8.62 -13.42 -15.40
N ILE A 253 -7.66 -12.77 -14.74
CA ILE A 253 -6.24 -12.87 -15.10
C ILE A 253 -5.59 -13.95 -14.24
N LYS A 254 -4.90 -14.88 -14.89
CA LYS A 254 -4.14 -15.94 -14.24
C LYS A 254 -3.07 -15.36 -13.30
N PRO A 255 -3.02 -15.78 -12.02
CA PRO A 255 -2.01 -15.29 -11.08
C PRO A 255 -0.63 -15.92 -11.37
N ASN A 256 0.41 -15.09 -11.43
CA ASN A 256 1.80 -15.53 -11.44
C ASN A 256 2.47 -15.15 -10.11
N ILE A 257 2.44 -16.07 -9.14
CA ILE A 257 2.92 -15.80 -7.77
C ILE A 257 4.42 -15.51 -7.75
N LYS A 258 5.24 -16.33 -8.41
CA LYS A 258 6.69 -16.10 -8.50
C LYS A 258 7.00 -14.74 -9.12
N GLY A 259 6.37 -14.43 -10.26
CA GLY A 259 6.59 -13.18 -10.98
C GLY A 259 6.15 -11.94 -10.19
N ALA A 260 5.05 -12.03 -9.43
CA ALA A 260 4.63 -10.95 -8.54
C ALA A 260 5.67 -10.72 -7.44
N VAL A 261 6.16 -11.77 -6.77
CA VAL A 261 7.20 -11.63 -5.72
C VAL A 261 8.51 -11.10 -6.29
N GLU A 262 8.91 -11.55 -7.48
CA GLU A 262 10.07 -11.03 -8.20
C GLU A 262 9.95 -9.50 -8.42
N ASP A 263 8.81 -9.02 -8.91
CA ASP A 263 8.56 -7.60 -9.13
C ASP A 263 8.58 -6.79 -7.81
N LEU A 264 7.96 -7.32 -6.75
CA LEU A 264 8.05 -6.68 -5.43
C LEU A 264 9.50 -6.61 -4.91
N ARG A 265 10.31 -7.66 -5.13
CA ARG A 265 11.72 -7.70 -4.70
C ARG A 265 12.63 -6.76 -5.47
N LEU A 266 12.25 -6.36 -6.68
CA LEU A 266 12.91 -5.27 -7.40
C LEU A 266 12.63 -3.92 -6.72
N HIS A 267 11.41 -3.70 -6.21
CA HIS A 267 10.99 -2.43 -5.60
C HIS A 267 11.38 -2.26 -4.13
N ARG A 268 11.42 -3.35 -3.36
CA ARG A 268 11.90 -3.37 -1.98
C ARG A 268 12.54 -4.72 -1.67
N MET A 269 13.70 -4.70 -1.02
CA MET A 269 14.43 -5.94 -0.73
C MET A 269 13.62 -6.93 0.10
N TYR A 270 13.87 -8.22 -0.13
CA TYR A 270 13.35 -9.34 0.68
C TYR A 270 11.83 -9.40 0.84
N MET A 271 11.06 -8.75 -0.05
CA MET A 271 9.60 -8.89 -0.07
C MET A 271 9.24 -10.38 -0.18
N VAL A 272 8.35 -10.83 0.71
CA VAL A 272 8.13 -12.26 1.04
C VAL A 272 9.43 -12.92 1.50
N GLN A 273 9.66 -12.98 2.81
CA GLN A 273 11.00 -13.23 3.37
C GLN A 273 11.29 -14.71 3.59
N THR A 274 10.28 -15.54 3.84
CA THR A 274 10.44 -16.97 4.14
C THR A 274 9.72 -17.85 3.14
N LEU A 275 10.17 -19.11 3.03
CA LEU A 275 9.51 -20.11 2.19
C LEU A 275 8.05 -20.35 2.64
N ASP A 276 7.79 -20.39 3.95
CA ASP A 276 6.44 -20.59 4.48
C ASP A 276 5.50 -19.44 4.08
N GLN A 277 6.00 -18.20 4.08
CA GLN A 277 5.25 -17.04 3.59
C GLN A 277 4.96 -17.15 2.09
N TYR A 278 5.91 -17.64 1.30
CA TYR A 278 5.73 -17.86 -0.13
C TYR A 278 4.66 -18.94 -0.39
N ILE A 279 4.71 -20.06 0.33
CA ILE A 279 3.74 -21.14 0.25
C ILE A 279 2.35 -20.69 0.75
N LEU A 280 2.29 -19.85 1.79
CA LEU A 280 1.05 -19.27 2.31
C LEU A 280 0.24 -18.55 1.23
N ILE A 281 0.90 -17.83 0.32
CA ILE A 281 0.22 -17.11 -0.77
C ILE A 281 -0.56 -18.09 -1.66
N TYR A 282 0.01 -19.26 -1.97
CA TYR A 282 -0.68 -20.30 -2.72
C TYR A 282 -1.89 -20.84 -1.95
N HIS A 283 -1.72 -21.13 -0.66
CA HIS A 283 -2.82 -21.63 0.18
C HIS A 283 -3.97 -20.63 0.32
N CYS A 284 -3.66 -19.36 0.54
CA CYS A 284 -4.65 -18.29 0.61
C CYS A 284 -5.41 -18.15 -0.71
N LEU A 285 -4.71 -18.09 -1.85
CA LEU A 285 -5.38 -17.96 -3.15
C LEU A 285 -6.27 -19.17 -3.47
N LEU A 286 -5.81 -20.40 -3.17
CA LEU A 286 -6.62 -21.61 -3.32
C LEU A 286 -7.87 -21.59 -2.45
N HIS A 287 -7.72 -21.22 -1.18
CA HIS A 287 -8.82 -21.11 -0.23
C HIS A 287 -9.86 -20.08 -0.71
N TRP A 288 -9.38 -18.87 -1.04
CA TRP A 288 -10.24 -17.79 -1.52
C TRP A 288 -10.95 -18.19 -2.81
N LEU A 289 -10.23 -18.66 -3.84
CA LEU A 289 -10.79 -19.08 -5.13
C LEU A 289 -11.83 -20.22 -5.00
N SER A 290 -11.64 -21.13 -4.05
CA SER A 290 -12.59 -22.23 -3.78
C SER A 290 -13.91 -21.77 -3.17
N GLY A 291 -14.06 -20.48 -2.83
CA GLY A 291 -15.24 -19.96 -2.18
C GLY A 291 -15.29 -20.30 -0.69
N GLY A 292 -14.13 -20.59 -0.05
CA GLY A 292 -14.06 -20.70 1.40
C GLY A 292 -14.71 -19.48 2.06
N ASP A 293 -15.39 -19.67 3.19
CA ASP A 293 -16.32 -18.72 3.84
C ASP A 293 -15.85 -17.26 3.89
N ILE A 294 -15.95 -16.57 2.75
CA ILE A 294 -15.78 -15.13 2.61
C ILE A 294 -17.17 -14.55 2.87
N GLY A 295 -17.57 -14.64 4.15
CA GLY A 295 -18.78 -14.10 4.76
C GLY A 295 -19.90 -13.65 3.82
N SER A 296 -20.83 -14.56 3.51
CA SER A 296 -22.24 -14.25 3.26
C SER A 296 -22.99 -13.77 4.53
N ARG A 297 -22.26 -13.20 5.52
CA ARG A 297 -22.81 -12.64 6.76
C ARG A 297 -22.41 -11.18 6.91
N SER A 298 -22.94 -10.33 6.02
CA SER A 298 -22.99 -8.87 6.18
C SER A 298 -24.13 -8.29 5.33
N GLN A 299 -25.32 -8.89 5.39
CA GLN A 299 -26.56 -8.22 5.00
C GLN A 299 -27.56 -8.36 6.15
N SER A 300 -27.56 -7.36 7.03
CA SER A 300 -28.73 -6.88 7.80
C SER A 300 -28.24 -5.98 8.94
N GLN A 301 -28.16 -4.68 8.66
CA GLN A 301 -28.60 -3.59 9.54
C GLN A 301 -28.38 -2.29 8.78
N GLY A 302 -29.31 -2.01 7.86
CA GLY A 302 -29.53 -0.66 7.38
C GLY A 302 -30.04 0.17 8.54
N ALA A 303 -29.20 1.03 9.09
CA ALA A 303 -29.64 2.06 10.00
C ALA A 303 -30.35 3.14 9.17
N ASN A 304 -31.67 3.16 9.27
CA ASN A 304 -32.50 4.32 8.97
C ASN A 304 -31.94 5.52 9.73
N LEU A 305 -31.42 6.51 9.02
CA LEU A 305 -31.22 7.85 9.57
C LEU A 305 -32.21 8.78 8.87
N ASN A 306 -33.36 8.93 9.53
CA ASN A 306 -34.30 10.02 9.30
C ASN A 306 -33.60 11.34 9.64
N THR A 307 -33.30 12.15 8.64
CA THR A 307 -33.04 13.58 8.83
C THR A 307 -34.38 14.32 8.77
N ASN A 308 -34.93 14.62 9.95
CA ASN A 308 -35.91 15.68 10.15
C ASN A 308 -35.44 16.52 11.32
N GLN A 309 -34.91 17.71 11.03
CA GLN A 309 -35.06 18.86 11.91
C GLN A 309 -34.88 20.14 11.10
N GLN A 310 -36.04 20.76 10.81
CA GLN A 310 -36.15 22.17 10.51
C GLN A 310 -35.83 22.97 11.78
N ALA A 311 -35.04 24.02 11.64
CA ALA A 311 -35.15 25.21 12.48
C ALA A 311 -34.93 26.45 11.59
N ASN A 312 -35.99 27.24 11.50
CA ASN A 312 -36.04 28.57 10.91
C ASN A 312 -35.09 29.53 11.62
N VAL A 313 -34.38 30.37 10.87
CA VAL A 313 -34.27 31.81 11.15
C VAL A 313 -34.27 32.57 9.83
N SER A 314 -35.21 33.49 9.71
CA SER A 314 -35.46 34.36 8.57
C SER A 314 -34.84 35.75 8.75
N SER A 315 -34.51 36.36 7.60
CA SER A 315 -34.41 37.82 7.34
C SER A 315 -33.16 38.51 7.89
N SER A 316 -32.53 39.51 7.26
CA SER A 316 -32.85 40.38 6.12
C SER A 316 -31.58 41.16 5.73
N GLY A 317 -31.51 41.72 4.51
CA GLY A 317 -30.58 42.83 4.23
C GLY A 317 -30.00 42.85 2.82
N ARG A 318 -30.47 43.80 2.01
CA ARG A 318 -30.17 44.03 0.58
C ARG A 318 -28.92 44.89 0.34
N GLY A 319 -28.41 44.82 -0.90
CA GLY A 319 -27.75 45.90 -1.64
C GLY A 319 -26.22 45.87 -1.65
N ASP A 320 -25.50 46.26 -2.69
CA ASP A 320 -25.78 46.55 -4.09
C ASP A 320 -24.41 46.68 -4.80
N LYS A 321 -24.35 46.22 -6.06
CA LYS A 321 -23.56 46.71 -7.22
C LYS A 321 -22.07 47.13 -7.16
N ALA A 322 -21.37 46.52 -8.12
CA ALA A 322 -20.51 47.11 -9.16
C ALA A 322 -19.02 47.38 -8.88
N GLY A 323 -18.15 46.98 -9.84
CA GLY A 323 -16.77 47.44 -9.88
C GLY A 323 -15.78 46.63 -10.73
N ARG A 324 -15.88 46.76 -12.05
CA ARG A 324 -14.92 46.35 -13.09
C ARG A 324 -13.46 46.72 -12.75
N ARG A 325 -12.48 45.83 -13.04
CA ARG A 325 -11.30 46.14 -13.90
C ARG A 325 -10.35 44.95 -14.11
N ARG A 326 -10.16 44.62 -15.39
CA ARG A 326 -9.02 43.86 -15.95
C ARG A 326 -7.72 44.65 -15.79
N ARG A 327 -6.60 43.96 -15.57
CA ARG A 327 -5.30 44.34 -16.14
C ARG A 327 -4.43 43.11 -16.39
N SER A 328 -4.04 42.96 -17.65
CA SER A 328 -3.01 42.08 -18.16
C SER A 328 -1.61 42.65 -17.84
N SER A 329 -0.63 41.78 -17.58
CA SER A 329 0.75 42.07 -17.95
C SER A 329 1.48 40.76 -18.27
N GLN A 330 2.16 40.80 -19.43
CA GLN A 330 3.05 39.80 -19.99
C GLN A 330 4.45 39.88 -19.36
N GLN A 331 5.30 38.92 -19.76
CA GLN A 331 6.77 38.81 -19.60
C GLN A 331 7.18 37.93 -18.41
N GLN A 332 8.12 36.99 -18.49
CA GLN A 332 9.08 36.60 -19.54
C GLN A 332 9.57 35.17 -19.19
N LYS A 333 9.89 34.34 -20.20
CA LYS A 333 10.56 33.05 -20.03
C LYS A 333 12.09 33.25 -19.88
N PRO A 334 12.78 32.50 -19.01
CA PRO A 334 14.23 32.32 -19.10
C PRO A 334 14.61 31.11 -19.99
N PRO A 335 15.90 30.99 -20.38
CA PRO A 335 16.34 30.25 -21.56
C PRO A 335 16.63 28.77 -21.30
N THR A 336 16.63 28.00 -22.39
CA THR A 336 17.11 26.63 -22.53
C THR A 336 18.64 26.55 -22.42
N PRO A 337 19.21 25.54 -21.75
CA PRO A 337 20.55 25.05 -22.05
C PRO A 337 20.49 23.80 -22.95
N GLN A 338 21.42 23.77 -23.90
CA GLN A 338 21.71 22.66 -24.80
C GLN A 338 22.40 21.48 -24.07
N SER A 339 22.08 20.28 -24.54
CA SER A 339 22.89 19.06 -24.66
C SER A 339 24.04 18.79 -23.68
N GLU A 340 23.82 17.85 -22.76
CA GLU A 340 24.84 16.86 -22.38
C GLU A 340 24.19 15.45 -22.34
N ASN A 341 24.44 14.69 -23.40
CA ASN A 341 24.22 13.26 -23.46
C ASN A 341 25.43 12.56 -22.86
N SER A 342 25.25 11.69 -21.87
CA SER A 342 25.78 10.30 -21.87
C SER A 342 25.66 9.57 -20.52
N VAL A 343 24.45 9.44 -19.93
CA VAL A 343 24.15 8.36 -18.94
C VAL A 343 22.67 7.89 -19.00
N GLN A 344 21.78 8.62 -19.67
CA GLN A 344 20.33 8.34 -19.68
C GLN A 344 19.86 7.17 -20.59
N GLN A 345 20.76 6.40 -21.20
CA GLN A 345 20.36 5.30 -22.09
C GLN A 345 20.29 3.90 -21.46
N ILE A 346 20.63 3.72 -20.17
CA ILE A 346 20.72 2.36 -19.59
C ILE A 346 19.49 1.93 -18.76
N LEU A 347 18.57 2.83 -18.41
CA LEU A 347 17.37 2.44 -17.67
C LEU A 347 16.13 3.14 -18.24
N LYS A 348 15.47 2.51 -19.21
CA LYS A 348 14.09 2.85 -19.59
C LYS A 348 13.14 2.12 -18.62
N PRO A 349 12.43 2.83 -17.70
CA PRO A 349 11.48 2.19 -16.77
C PRO A 349 10.24 1.62 -17.48
N GLY A 350 9.98 2.02 -18.73
CA GLY A 350 8.80 1.61 -19.50
C GLY A 350 8.71 0.13 -19.90
N ASN A 351 9.73 -0.69 -19.63
CA ASN A 351 9.76 -2.10 -20.04
C ASN A 351 9.43 -3.10 -18.90
N LEU A 352 9.34 -2.66 -17.64
CA LEU A 352 9.04 -3.55 -16.50
C LEU A 352 7.53 -3.70 -16.23
N LEU A 353 6.73 -2.66 -16.49
CA LEU A 353 5.26 -2.73 -16.43
C LEU A 353 4.61 -3.55 -17.56
N ARG A 354 5.35 -3.85 -18.64
CA ARG A 354 4.79 -4.52 -19.82
C ARG A 354 4.67 -6.03 -19.69
N ARG A 355 5.21 -6.63 -18.63
CA ARG A 355 5.19 -8.09 -18.45
C ARG A 355 3.89 -8.65 -17.84
N LEU A 356 2.96 -7.82 -17.37
CA LEU A 356 1.69 -8.33 -16.82
C LEU A 356 0.41 -7.62 -17.28
N LEU A 357 0.41 -6.40 -17.83
CA LEU A 357 -0.78 -5.79 -18.46
C LEU A 357 -0.38 -4.65 -19.44
N PRO A 358 -0.82 -4.64 -20.72
CA PRO A 358 -0.74 -3.45 -21.57
C PRO A 358 -1.90 -2.47 -21.32
N SER A 359 -1.57 -1.18 -21.33
CA SER A 359 -2.41 0.02 -21.19
C SER A 359 -3.85 -0.07 -21.73
N LEU A 360 -4.83 0.15 -20.86
CA LEU A 360 -6.19 0.54 -21.24
C LEU A 360 -6.22 2.04 -21.59
N SER A 361 -5.89 2.37 -22.83
CA SER A 361 -6.24 3.66 -23.43
C SER A 361 -6.52 3.45 -24.91
N ASN A 362 -7.78 3.16 -25.24
CA ASN A 362 -8.48 3.54 -26.48
C ASN A 362 -9.81 2.77 -26.55
N VAL A 363 -10.81 3.18 -25.76
CA VAL A 363 -12.21 3.00 -26.15
C VAL A 363 -12.61 4.31 -26.81
N LYS A 364 -12.44 4.37 -28.14
CA LYS A 364 -13.18 5.35 -28.94
C LYS A 364 -14.61 4.85 -29.03
N THR A 365 -15.52 5.66 -28.55
CA THR A 365 -16.94 5.62 -28.87
C THR A 365 -17.10 5.71 -30.39
N SER A 366 -17.76 4.72 -30.99
CA SER A 366 -18.34 4.85 -32.34
C SER A 366 -19.84 4.66 -32.21
N ASN A 367 -20.56 5.78 -32.19
CA ASN A 367 -21.96 5.87 -32.60
C ASN A 367 -21.99 6.28 -34.08
N SER A 368 -23.11 5.94 -34.75
CA SER A 368 -23.51 6.19 -36.16
C SER A 368 -22.80 5.29 -37.19
N SER A 369 -23.51 4.55 -38.06
CA SER A 369 -24.87 4.70 -38.61
C SER A 369 -25.61 3.37 -38.71
#